data_AF-A0AAP8GHP9-F1
#
_entry.id   AF-A0AAP8GHP9-F1
#
_cell.length_a   1.000
_cell.length_b   1.000
_cell.length_c   1.000
_cell.angle_alpha   90.00
_cell.angle_beta   90.00
_cell.angle_gamma   90.00
#
_symmetry.space_group_name_H-M   'P 1'
#
loop_
_entity.id
_entity.type
_entity.pdbx_description
1 polymer ?
#
loop_
_entity_poly.entity_id
_entity_poly.type
_entity_poly.pdbx_seq_one_letter_code
_entity_poly.pdbx_strand_id
1 'polypeptide(L)'
;MITEKDNVFYCDCGFSFERGRSGAHSCELGLRKKLAESEAKLAALAAENAGLKKVPATDSETMLLALDAFNAHGSMRPDVGLQQAINVVMQRRETPATDTFLAEVRAQAVEMFAKEMYADISGDDAREFAAQLRKGAAS
;
A
#
# COMPACT_ATOMS: atom_id res chain seq x y z
N MET A 1 -17.62 -1.40 17.58
CA MET A 1 -18.30 -0.10 17.65
C MET A 1 -19.36 -0.04 16.55
N ILE A 2 -20.46 0.67 16.78
CA ILE A 2 -21.46 0.98 15.75
C ILE A 2 -21.45 2.49 15.56
N THR A 3 -21.43 2.94 14.30
CA THR A 3 -21.50 4.35 13.91
C THR A 3 -22.77 4.59 13.09
N GLU A 4 -23.35 5.78 13.15
CA GLU A 4 -24.55 6.13 12.36
C GLU A 4 -24.22 7.24 11.36
N LYS A 5 -24.69 7.07 10.12
CA LYS A 5 -24.66 8.11 9.08
C LYS A 5 -25.90 7.97 8.19
N ASP A 6 -26.59 9.07 7.90
CA ASP A 6 -27.74 9.13 6.97
C ASP A 6 -28.82 8.07 7.25
N ASN A 7 -29.17 7.86 8.52
CA ASN A 7 -30.09 6.82 9.02
C ASN A 7 -29.62 5.37 8.78
N VAL A 8 -28.35 5.15 8.46
CA VAL A 8 -27.72 3.82 8.35
C VAL A 8 -26.72 3.63 9.47
N PHE A 9 -26.84 2.51 10.19
CA PHE A 9 -25.90 2.08 11.23
C PHE A 9 -24.86 1.15 10.62
N TYR A 10 -23.58 1.42 10.86
CA TYR A 10 -22.43 0.62 10.40
C TYR A 10 -21.73 0.00 11.59
N CYS A 11 -21.61 -1.33 11.59
CA CYS A 11 -20.81 -2.06 12.56
C CYS A 11 -19.37 -2.25 12.04
N ASP A 12 -18.40 -2.24 12.94
CA ASP A 12 -16.99 -2.52 12.61
C ASP A 12 -16.77 -3.87 11.93
N CYS A 13 -17.69 -4.84 12.07
CA CYS A 13 -17.61 -6.11 11.36
C CYS A 13 -17.96 -5.99 9.85
N GLY A 14 -18.40 -4.83 9.37
CA GLY A 14 -18.82 -4.57 7.99
C GLY A 14 -20.32 -4.72 7.73
N PHE A 15 -21.10 -5.18 8.72
CA PHE A 15 -22.55 -5.22 8.64
C PHE A 15 -23.14 -3.81 8.77
N SER A 16 -24.21 -3.51 8.02
CA SER A 16 -24.96 -2.26 8.17
C SER A 16 -26.47 -2.49 8.10
N PHE A 17 -27.24 -1.61 8.74
CA PHE A 17 -28.71 -1.68 8.76
C PHE A 17 -29.34 -0.28 8.84
N GLU A 18 -30.52 -0.12 8.23
CA GLU A 18 -31.30 1.12 8.28
C GLU A 18 -32.00 1.31 9.63
N ARG A 19 -32.18 2.57 10.04
CA ARG A 19 -32.94 2.96 11.22
C ARG A 19 -34.37 2.39 11.16
N GLY A 20 -34.79 1.75 12.24
CA GLY A 20 -36.09 1.07 12.31
C GLY A 20 -36.11 -0.34 11.71
N ARG A 21 -35.02 -0.82 11.10
CA ARG A 21 -34.84 -2.24 10.74
C ARG A 21 -34.03 -3.00 11.79
N SER A 22 -34.15 -4.32 11.81
CA SER A 22 -33.38 -5.18 12.71
C SER A 22 -31.89 -5.10 12.39
N GLY A 23 -31.07 -4.81 13.42
CA GLY A 23 -29.61 -4.81 13.34
C GLY A 23 -28.97 -6.08 13.90
N ALA A 24 -29.73 -7.15 14.13
CA ALA A 24 -29.20 -8.38 14.73
C ALA A 24 -28.21 -9.07 13.77
N HIS A 25 -26.95 -9.20 14.19
CA HIS A 25 -25.89 -9.89 13.47
C HIS A 25 -24.81 -10.38 14.46
N SER A 26 -23.98 -11.33 14.04
CA SER A 26 -22.77 -11.71 14.78
C SER A 26 -21.56 -11.01 14.17
N CYS A 27 -20.79 -10.31 15.01
CA CYS A 27 -19.56 -9.63 14.59
C CYS A 27 -18.42 -10.60 14.27
N GLU A 28 -18.47 -11.83 14.79
CA GLU A 28 -17.36 -12.78 14.78
C GLU A 28 -16.80 -13.04 13.38
N LEU A 29 -17.68 -13.29 12.40
CA LEU A 29 -17.26 -13.58 11.03
C LEU A 29 -16.59 -12.38 10.36
N GLY A 30 -17.20 -11.19 10.50
CA GLY A 30 -16.67 -9.97 9.90
C GLY A 30 -15.34 -9.53 10.50
N LEU A 31 -15.17 -9.66 11.81
CA LEU A 31 -13.92 -9.34 12.50
C LEU A 31 -12.82 -10.36 12.17
N ARG A 32 -13.14 -11.66 12.11
CA ARG A 32 -12.18 -12.69 11.68
C ARG A 32 -11.69 -12.45 10.25
N LYS A 33 -12.59 -12.05 9.36
CA LYS A 33 -12.22 -11.70 7.98
C LYS A 33 -11.23 -10.54 7.94
N LYS A 34 -11.49 -9.45 8.66
CA LYS A 34 -10.58 -8.30 8.75
C LYS A 34 -9.22 -8.67 9.35
N LEU A 35 -9.21 -9.53 10.37
CA LEU A 35 -7.97 -10.01 10.98
C LEU A 35 -7.15 -10.82 9.97
N ALA A 36 -7.77 -11.77 9.28
CA ALA A 36 -7.11 -12.58 8.26
C ALA A 36 -6.57 -11.72 7.10
N GLU A 37 -7.32 -10.70 6.66
CA GLU A 37 -6.86 -9.73 5.65
C GLU A 37 -5.63 -8.94 6.13
N SER A 38 -5.60 -8.51 7.39
CA SER A 38 -4.45 -7.81 7.97
C SER A 38 -3.24 -8.73 8.11
N GLU A 39 -3.43 -9.96 8.59
CA GLU A 39 -2.36 -10.96 8.70
C GLU A 39 -1.76 -11.29 7.33
N ALA A 40 -2.59 -11.41 6.29
CA ALA A 40 -2.12 -11.62 4.93
C ALA A 40 -1.26 -10.45 4.41
N LYS A 41 -1.67 -9.20 4.68
CA LYS A 41 -0.87 -8.00 4.33
C LYS A 41 0.47 -7.99 5.06
N LEU A 42 0.49 -8.31 6.35
CA LEU A 42 1.71 -8.38 7.15
C LEU A 42 2.64 -9.49 6.66
N ALA A 43 2.09 -10.66 6.32
CA ALA A 43 2.86 -11.78 5.77
C ALA A 43 3.51 -11.40 4.42
N ALA A 44 2.78 -10.71 3.54
CA ALA A 44 3.30 -10.22 2.28
C ALA A 44 4.46 -9.22 2.49
N LEU A 45 4.29 -8.24 3.38
CA LEU A 45 5.35 -7.29 3.75
C LEU A 45 6.57 -7.98 4.36
N ALA A 46 6.37 -8.98 5.22
CA ALA A 46 7.46 -9.73 5.83
C ALA A 46 8.25 -10.53 4.77
N ALA A 47 7.55 -11.16 3.83
CA ALA A 47 8.18 -11.88 2.71
C ALA A 47 8.98 -10.94 1.79
N GLU A 48 8.40 -9.79 1.44
CA GLU A 48 9.06 -8.76 0.63
C GLU A 48 10.31 -8.22 1.35
N ASN A 49 10.20 -7.86 2.63
CA ASN A 49 11.32 -7.38 3.45
C ASN A 49 12.45 -8.40 3.56
N ALA A 50 12.14 -9.70 3.69
CA ALA A 50 13.14 -10.76 3.66
C ALA A 50 13.85 -10.86 2.30
N GLY A 51 13.16 -10.52 1.20
CA GLY A 51 13.69 -10.44 -0.15
C GLY A 51 14.55 -9.21 -0.44
N LEU A 52 14.43 -8.12 0.35
CA LEU A 52 15.17 -6.87 0.12
C LEU A 52 16.69 -7.01 0.18
N LYS A 53 17.21 -8.02 0.91
CA LYS A 53 18.65 -8.26 1.02
C LYS A 53 19.25 -8.98 -0.20
N LYS A 54 18.42 -9.51 -1.09
CA LYS A 54 18.85 -10.25 -2.28
C LYS A 54 19.02 -9.31 -3.47
N VAL A 55 19.85 -9.68 -4.45
CA VAL A 55 19.88 -8.97 -5.74
C VAL A 55 18.50 -9.11 -6.39
N PRO A 56 17.86 -8.02 -6.85
CA PRO A 56 16.56 -8.10 -7.50
C PRO A 56 16.66 -8.90 -8.81
N ALA A 57 15.54 -9.46 -9.25
CA ALA A 57 15.46 -9.97 -10.62
C ALA A 57 15.61 -8.79 -11.58
N THR A 58 16.43 -8.94 -12.62
CA THR A 58 16.72 -7.88 -13.59
C THR A 58 16.48 -8.37 -14.99
N ASP A 59 15.95 -7.50 -15.84
CA ASP A 59 15.85 -7.73 -17.28
C ASP A 59 17.14 -7.34 -18.00
N SER A 60 17.19 -7.63 -19.30
CA SER A 60 18.34 -7.31 -20.14
C SER A 60 18.59 -5.80 -20.26
N GLU A 61 17.55 -4.97 -20.21
CA GLU A 61 17.67 -3.50 -20.25
C GLU A 61 18.40 -2.98 -19.00
N THR A 62 17.99 -3.41 -17.82
CA THR A 62 18.62 -3.03 -16.55
C THR A 62 20.08 -3.45 -16.50
N MET A 63 20.39 -4.65 -17.02
CA MET A 63 21.78 -5.12 -17.11
C MET A 63 22.64 -4.30 -18.07
N LEU A 64 22.09 -3.86 -19.20
CA LEU A 64 22.77 -2.96 -20.12
C LEU A 64 23.06 -1.60 -19.47
N LEU A 65 22.06 -1.00 -18.82
CA LEU A 65 22.24 0.25 -18.09
C LEU A 65 23.27 0.14 -16.96
N ALA A 66 23.29 -0.99 -16.25
CA ALA A 66 24.27 -1.25 -15.20
C ALA A 66 25.69 -1.38 -15.77
N LEU A 67 25.84 -1.98 -16.96
CA LEU A 67 27.14 -2.10 -17.64
C LEU A 67 27.63 -0.75 -18.16
N ASP A 68 26.74 0.08 -18.71
CA ASP A 68 27.07 1.45 -19.13
C ASP A 68 27.52 2.29 -17.93
N ALA A 69 26.79 2.19 -16.81
CA ALA A 69 27.17 2.83 -15.55
C ALA A 69 28.53 2.35 -15.03
N PHE A 70 28.81 1.04 -15.13
CA PHE A 70 30.13 0.52 -14.79
C PHE A 70 31.21 1.14 -15.68
N ASN A 71 31.02 1.15 -17.01
CA ASN A 71 32.04 1.57 -17.97
C ASN A 71 32.37 3.07 -17.90
N ALA A 72 31.46 3.91 -17.38
CA ALA A 72 31.72 5.35 -17.20
C ALA A 72 32.93 5.65 -16.28
N HIS A 73 33.21 4.76 -15.31
CA HIS A 73 34.34 4.92 -14.38
C HIS A 73 35.18 3.65 -14.20
N GLY A 74 34.70 2.49 -14.65
CA GLY A 74 35.22 1.16 -14.30
C GLY A 74 36.64 0.88 -14.77
N SER A 75 37.13 1.60 -15.79
CA SER A 75 38.53 1.47 -16.25
C SER A 75 39.53 2.18 -15.34
N MET A 76 39.16 3.30 -14.73
CA MET A 76 40.07 4.11 -13.89
C MET A 76 39.76 3.95 -12.39
N ARG A 77 38.50 3.65 -12.05
CA ARG A 77 37.97 3.46 -10.70
C ARG A 77 36.95 2.31 -10.70
N PRO A 78 37.41 1.05 -10.71
CA PRO A 78 36.54 -0.13 -10.72
C PRO A 78 35.56 -0.18 -9.54
N ASP A 79 35.96 0.33 -8.37
CA ASP A 79 35.14 0.47 -7.17
C ASP A 79 33.91 1.35 -7.41
N VAL A 80 34.11 2.51 -8.02
CA VAL A 80 33.03 3.45 -8.33
C VAL A 80 32.14 2.93 -9.45
N GLY A 81 32.73 2.36 -10.50
CA GLY A 81 31.96 1.74 -11.58
C GLY A 81 31.03 0.63 -11.03
N LEU A 82 31.55 -0.21 -10.13
CA LEU A 82 30.75 -1.27 -9.51
C LEU A 82 29.64 -0.71 -8.62
N GLN A 83 29.92 0.32 -7.81
CA GLN A 83 28.90 0.97 -6.99
C GLN A 83 27.76 1.56 -7.84
N GLN A 84 28.08 2.20 -8.96
CA GLN A 84 27.07 2.76 -9.86
C GLN A 84 26.23 1.67 -10.53
N ALA A 85 26.86 0.60 -11.01
CA ALA A 85 26.16 -0.54 -11.58
C ALA A 85 25.19 -1.19 -10.58
N ILE A 86 25.63 -1.38 -9.33
CA ILE A 86 24.78 -1.92 -8.25
C ILE A 86 23.60 -0.98 -7.97
N ASN A 87 23.82 0.34 -7.95
CA ASN A 87 22.73 1.30 -7.74
C ASN A 87 21.67 1.21 -8.84
N VAL A 88 22.06 1.08 -10.12
CA VAL A 88 21.13 0.90 -11.23
C VAL A 88 20.27 -0.35 -11.02
N VAL A 89 20.90 -1.48 -10.70
CA VAL A 89 20.20 -2.74 -10.44
C VAL A 89 19.23 -2.62 -9.26
N MET A 90 19.66 -2.00 -8.17
CA MET A 90 18.85 -1.89 -6.96
C MET A 90 17.66 -0.94 -7.10
N GLN A 91 17.78 0.12 -7.91
CA GLN A 91 16.70 1.10 -8.13
C GLN A 91 15.53 0.54 -8.94
N ARG A 92 15.76 -0.50 -9.74
CA ARG A 92 14.71 -1.18 -10.52
C ARG A 92 13.92 -2.22 -9.73
N ARG A 93 14.20 -2.36 -8.42
CA ARG A 93 13.46 -3.27 -7.55
C ARG A 93 12.02 -2.78 -7.38
N GLU A 94 11.08 -3.69 -7.61
CA GLU A 94 9.68 -3.50 -7.29
C GLU A 94 9.36 -3.94 -5.84
N THR A 95 8.46 -3.21 -5.18
CA THR A 95 8.02 -3.48 -3.81
C THR A 95 6.49 -3.41 -3.68
N PRO A 96 5.74 -4.27 -4.40
CA PRO A 96 4.29 -4.17 -4.51
C PRO A 96 3.54 -4.28 -3.18
N ALA A 97 4.05 -5.04 -2.21
CA ALA A 97 3.45 -5.13 -0.89
C ALA A 97 3.61 -3.80 -0.12
N THR A 98 4.79 -3.19 -0.20
CA THR A 98 5.05 -1.85 0.36
C THR A 98 4.18 -0.79 -0.32
N ASP A 99 4.05 -0.83 -1.65
CA ASP A 99 3.23 0.12 -2.40
C ASP A 99 1.75 0.02 -2.02
N THR A 100 1.23 -1.20 -1.92
CA THR A 100 -0.14 -1.48 -1.42
C THR A 100 -0.32 -0.96 0.00
N PHE A 101 0.66 -1.17 0.88
CA PHE A 101 0.62 -0.68 2.26
C PHE A 101 0.59 0.85 2.30
N LEU A 102 1.48 1.52 1.57
CA LEU A 102 1.55 2.99 1.54
C LEU A 102 0.28 3.61 0.97
N ALA A 103 -0.34 2.99 -0.03
CA ALA A 103 -1.61 3.45 -0.56
C ALA A 103 -2.75 3.36 0.47
N GLU A 104 -2.81 2.27 1.24
CA GLU A 104 -3.77 2.15 2.33
C GLU A 104 -3.53 3.21 3.43
N VAL A 105 -2.26 3.44 3.82
CA VAL A 105 -1.91 4.48 4.81
C VAL A 105 -2.31 5.87 4.31
N ARG A 106 -2.04 6.19 3.04
CA ARG A 106 -2.44 7.47 2.43
C ARG A 106 -3.97 7.61 2.37
N ALA A 107 -4.68 6.55 2.02
CA ALA A 107 -6.14 6.53 2.00
C ALA A 107 -6.74 6.80 3.40
N GLN A 108 -6.20 6.14 4.42
CA GLN A 108 -6.59 6.38 5.81
C GLN A 108 -6.27 7.80 6.27
N ALA A 109 -5.13 8.37 5.87
CA ALA A 109 -4.78 9.74 6.18
C ALA A 109 -5.78 10.74 5.59
N VAL A 110 -6.24 10.52 4.35
CA VAL A 110 -7.30 11.33 3.71
C VAL A 110 -8.61 11.21 4.47
N GLU A 111 -9.02 9.99 4.86
CA GLU A 111 -10.25 9.74 5.61
C GLU A 111 -10.21 10.41 7.00
N MET A 112 -9.06 10.35 7.70
CA MET A 112 -8.86 11.03 8.99
C MET A 112 -8.86 12.55 8.82
N PHE A 113 -8.15 13.07 7.82
CA PHE A 113 -8.08 14.51 7.57
C PHE A 113 -9.48 15.10 7.30
N ALA A 114 -10.28 14.45 6.45
CA ALA A 114 -11.63 14.89 6.14
C ALA A 114 -12.57 14.86 7.37
N LYS A 115 -12.34 13.93 8.29
CA LYS A 115 -13.11 13.83 9.55
C LYS A 115 -12.77 14.95 10.53
N GLU A 116 -11.48 15.28 10.68
CA GLU A 116 -11.00 16.20 11.72
C GLU A 116 -11.03 17.67 11.28
N MET A 117 -10.86 17.97 9.99
CA MET A 117 -10.61 19.34 9.56
C MET A 117 -11.85 20.18 9.26
N TYR A 118 -13.07 19.64 9.40
CA TYR A 118 -14.31 20.31 8.96
C TYR A 118 -14.15 21.00 7.59
N ALA A 119 -13.34 20.39 6.72
CA ALA A 119 -12.98 21.00 5.46
C ALA A 119 -14.24 21.15 4.61
N ASP A 120 -14.32 22.19 3.78
CA ASP A 120 -15.38 22.35 2.77
C ASP A 120 -15.38 21.25 1.70
N ILE A 121 -14.44 20.30 1.78
CA ILE A 121 -14.42 19.08 1.00
C ILE A 121 -15.52 18.17 1.54
N SER A 122 -16.42 17.70 0.68
CA SER A 122 -17.43 16.75 1.14
C SER A 122 -16.71 15.50 1.63
N GLY A 123 -17.14 14.95 2.77
CA GLY A 123 -16.56 13.71 3.28
C GLY A 123 -16.70 12.54 2.28
N ASP A 124 -17.56 12.70 1.28
CA ASP A 124 -17.82 11.74 0.22
C ASP A 124 -16.72 11.81 -0.86
N ASP A 125 -16.31 13.01 -1.27
CA ASP A 125 -15.16 13.23 -2.16
C ASP A 125 -13.87 12.68 -1.56
N ALA A 126 -13.67 12.89 -0.25
CA ALA A 126 -12.51 12.36 0.46
C ALA A 126 -12.47 10.83 0.46
N ARG A 127 -13.62 10.17 0.63
CA ARG A 127 -13.72 8.70 0.57
C ARG A 127 -13.54 8.18 -0.85
N GLU A 128 -14.01 8.91 -1.86
CA GLU A 128 -13.77 8.56 -3.25
C GLU A 128 -12.27 8.64 -3.58
N PHE A 129 -11.60 9.73 -3.20
CA PHE A 129 -10.16 9.88 -3.39
C PHE A 129 -9.37 8.80 -2.63
N ALA A 130 -9.74 8.50 -1.39
CA ALA A 130 -9.15 7.40 -0.62
C ALA A 130 -9.32 6.04 -1.33
N ALA A 131 -10.48 5.79 -1.96
CA ALA A 131 -10.70 4.59 -2.76
C ALA A 131 -9.84 4.56 -4.04
N GLN A 132 -9.61 5.71 -4.68
CA GLN A 132 -8.71 5.82 -5.82
C GLN A 132 -7.26 5.52 -5.43
N LEU A 133 -6.79 6.03 -4.29
CA LEU A 133 -5.45 5.74 -3.77
C LEU A 133 -5.23 4.24 -3.57
N ARG A 134 -6.21 3.53 -3.00
CA ARG A 134 -6.16 2.05 -2.84
C ARG A 134 -6.09 1.30 -4.16
N LYS A 135 -6.73 1.82 -5.22
CA LYS A 135 -6.72 1.20 -6.56
C LYS A 135 -5.44 1.52 -7.34
N GLY A 136 -4.90 2.73 -7.20
CA GLY A 136 -3.72 3.20 -7.92
C GLY A 136 -2.41 2.52 -7.52
N ALA A 137 -2.39 1.78 -6.41
CA ALA A 137 -1.24 0.96 -5.98
C ALA A 137 -0.97 -0.25 -6.88
N ALA A 138 -1.87 -0.57 -7.81
CA ALA A 138 -1.75 -1.68 -8.75
C ALA A 138 -1.17 -1.27 -10.12
N SER A 139 -0.50 -0.12 -10.20
CA SER A 139 0.07 0.43 -11.45
C SER A 139 1.55 0.06 -11.60
#